data_AF-A0A3N5ZXU6-F1
#
_entry.id   AF-A0A3N5ZXU6-F1
#
_cell.length_a   1.000
_cell.length_b   1.000
_cell.length_c   1.000
_cell.angle_alpha   90.00
_cell.angle_beta   90.00
_cell.angle_gamma   90.00
#
_symmetry.space_group_name_H-M   'P 1'
#
loop_
_entity.id
_entity.type
_entity.pdbx_description
1 polymer ?
#
loop_
_entity_poly.entity_id
_entity_poly.type
_entity_poly.pdbx_seq_one_letter_code
_entity_poly.pdbx_strand_id
1 'polypeptide(L)'
;RVRWLSRGAPEPRQWTLEQAEKLLYRGFQATEERRLAPMTAGFILDPAAALPESELGFSARTAALFTVDDTLFGLLALGPLLSQATLPTASRELLRGLTINWMAFLKNARAFETIQALNADLRRTNADLRRTIAELTEARDQIRLLEVAKNRLRQMIRREVERAGRFRWADLLWMVIIASLLALAFNASSPHGIALVPESLFQSPAPRIDALTAHGMLSRGEAVLVDARPPELFNQKHIAAAVNIPVALFDVIFPMKLGPALTPEQVVLVYGRTVSKHYDEELVQRLLDRHDRVLILAGGLSAWEANGLAVAP
;
A
#
# COMPACT_ATOMS: atom_id res chain seq x y z
N ARG A 1 -0.34 -42.89 38.47
CA ARG A 1 -0.85 -44.20 37.96
C ARG A 1 -0.83 -45.17 39.12
N VAL A 2 -1.96 -45.79 39.48
CA VAL A 2 -2.00 -46.76 40.58
C VAL A 2 -1.56 -48.13 40.08
N ARG A 3 -0.73 -48.79 40.88
CA ARG A 3 -0.28 -50.17 40.68
C ARG A 3 -0.47 -50.93 41.96
N TRP A 4 -0.98 -52.14 41.84
CA TRP A 4 -1.23 -53.01 42.97
C TRP A 4 -0.97 -54.45 42.52
N LEU A 5 -0.59 -55.29 43.48
CA LEU A 5 -0.35 -56.71 43.29
C LEU A 5 -0.81 -57.41 44.56
N SER A 6 -1.64 -58.43 44.41
CA SER A 6 -2.08 -59.27 45.53
C SER A 6 -1.77 -60.73 45.25
N ARG A 7 -1.50 -61.49 46.31
CA ARG A 7 -1.44 -62.95 46.27
C ARG A 7 -2.32 -63.51 47.38
N GLY A 8 -3.28 -64.37 47.02
CA GLY A 8 -4.21 -64.98 47.97
C GLY A 8 -5.42 -64.13 48.36
N ALA A 9 -5.60 -62.94 47.77
CA ALA A 9 -6.83 -62.17 47.90
C ALA A 9 -7.90 -62.71 46.93
N PRO A 10 -9.20 -62.72 47.32
CA PRO A 10 -10.25 -63.40 46.58
C PRO A 10 -10.60 -62.75 45.23
N GLU A 11 -10.36 -61.46 45.02
CA GLU A 11 -10.60 -60.79 43.73
C GLU A 11 -9.60 -59.68 43.42
N PRO A 12 -9.29 -59.45 42.12
CA PRO A 12 -8.45 -58.35 41.72
C PRO A 12 -9.17 -56.99 41.82
N ARG A 13 -8.83 -56.20 42.85
CA ARG A 13 -9.40 -54.86 43.06
C ARG A 13 -8.67 -53.78 42.27
N GLN A 14 -9.37 -53.10 41.37
CA GLN A 14 -8.84 -51.87 40.76
C GLN A 14 -9.13 -50.67 41.66
N TRP A 15 -8.08 -50.00 42.12
CA TRP A 15 -8.21 -48.75 42.88
C TRP A 15 -8.10 -47.53 41.96
N THR A 16 -8.97 -46.55 42.18
CA THR A 16 -8.77 -45.20 41.63
C THR A 16 -7.61 -44.50 42.35
N LEU A 17 -7.07 -43.43 41.76
CA LEU A 17 -6.01 -42.64 42.39
C LEU A 17 -6.46 -42.08 43.74
N GLU A 18 -7.66 -41.51 43.80
CA GLU A 18 -8.24 -40.92 45.00
C GLU A 18 -8.42 -41.94 46.14
N GLN A 19 -8.89 -43.16 45.81
CA GLN A 19 -9.03 -44.23 46.79
C GLN A 19 -7.66 -44.68 47.35
N ALA A 20 -6.68 -44.84 46.47
CA ALA A 20 -5.33 -45.22 46.86
C ALA A 20 -4.66 -44.14 47.73
N GLU A 21 -4.82 -42.87 47.38
CA GLU A 21 -4.31 -41.73 48.17
C GLU A 21 -4.95 -41.68 49.56
N LYS A 22 -6.27 -41.86 49.67
CA LYS A 22 -6.97 -41.89 50.97
C LYS A 22 -6.50 -43.04 51.86
N LEU A 23 -6.22 -44.21 51.27
CA LEU A 23 -5.66 -45.36 51.99
C LEU A 23 -4.23 -45.09 52.46
N LEU A 24 -3.36 -44.60 51.57
CA LEU A 24 -1.99 -44.26 51.90
C LEU A 24 -1.92 -43.18 52.99
N TYR A 25 -2.72 -42.12 52.86
CA TYR A 25 -2.76 -41.01 53.83
C TYR A 25 -3.18 -41.47 55.24
N ARG A 26 -4.23 -42.30 55.34
CA ARG A 26 -4.61 -42.91 56.64
C ARG A 26 -3.52 -43.79 57.20
N GLY A 27 -2.87 -44.59 56.34
CA GLY A 27 -1.73 -45.39 56.76
C GLY A 27 -0.59 -44.52 57.32
N PHE A 28 -0.26 -43.39 56.67
CA PHE A 28 0.83 -42.49 57.09
C PHE A 28 0.56 -41.83 58.44
N GLN A 29 -0.72 -41.61 58.78
CA GLN A 29 -1.09 -41.12 60.12
C GLN A 29 -0.95 -42.20 61.20
N ALA A 30 -1.01 -43.47 60.81
CA ALA A 30 -0.99 -44.63 61.69
C ALA A 30 0.39 -45.32 61.77
N THR A 31 1.42 -44.78 61.11
CA THR A 31 2.80 -45.27 61.23
C THR A 31 3.47 -44.82 62.52
N GLU A 32 4.40 -45.63 63.04
CA GLU A 32 5.25 -45.28 64.18
C GLU A 32 5.97 -43.94 63.98
N GLU A 33 6.46 -43.72 62.76
CA GLU A 33 7.09 -42.48 62.33
C GLU A 33 6.09 -41.67 61.49
N ARG A 34 5.70 -40.48 61.97
CA ARG A 34 4.70 -39.61 61.32
C ARG A 34 5.16 -38.99 60.00
N ARG A 35 6.43 -39.17 59.62
CA ARG A 35 7.02 -38.79 58.34
C ARG A 35 8.06 -39.83 57.94
N LEU A 36 7.94 -40.34 56.72
CA LEU A 36 8.92 -41.23 56.12
C LEU A 36 9.83 -40.43 55.17
N ALA A 37 11.15 -40.49 55.41
CA ALA A 37 12.14 -39.94 54.48
C ALA A 37 12.20 -40.81 53.21
N PRO A 38 12.65 -40.30 52.05
CA PRO A 38 12.82 -41.11 50.85
C PRO A 38 13.64 -42.38 51.13
N MET A 39 13.30 -43.48 50.46
CA MET A 39 13.91 -44.81 50.64
C MET A 39 13.73 -45.42 52.03
N THR A 40 12.66 -45.04 52.75
CA THR A 40 12.34 -45.63 54.06
C THR A 40 11.00 -46.37 54.04
N ALA A 41 10.86 -47.31 54.97
CA ALA A 41 9.64 -48.04 55.20
C ALA A 41 9.28 -48.00 56.70
N GLY A 42 8.02 -47.67 56.99
CA GLY A 42 7.46 -47.58 58.33
C GLY A 42 6.25 -48.49 58.48
N PHE A 43 6.19 -49.21 59.59
CA PHE A 43 5.06 -50.08 59.88
C PHE A 43 3.91 -49.29 60.49
N ILE A 44 2.70 -49.72 60.17
CA ILE A 44 1.46 -49.22 60.74
C ILE A 44 1.24 -49.90 62.09
N LEU A 45 0.99 -49.10 63.13
CA LEU A 45 0.80 -49.54 64.52
C LEU A 45 -0.43 -50.44 64.67
N ASP A 46 -1.56 -50.02 64.11
CA ASP A 46 -2.81 -50.79 64.08
C ASP A 46 -3.34 -50.91 62.64
N PRO A 47 -2.89 -51.93 61.88
CA PRO A 47 -3.33 -52.13 60.50
C PRO A 47 -4.83 -52.37 60.35
N ALA A 48 -5.47 -53.01 61.34
CA ALA A 48 -6.89 -53.35 61.26
C ALA A 48 -7.79 -52.11 61.37
N ALA A 49 -7.39 -51.14 62.21
CA ALA A 49 -8.07 -49.86 62.31
C ALA A 49 -7.76 -48.92 61.13
N ALA A 50 -6.50 -48.85 60.70
CA ALA A 50 -6.09 -47.92 59.64
C ALA A 50 -6.51 -48.36 58.24
N LEU A 51 -6.59 -49.67 58.00
CA LEU A 51 -6.86 -50.26 56.70
C LEU A 51 -8.01 -51.28 56.80
N PRO A 52 -9.27 -50.81 56.73
CA PRO A 52 -10.43 -51.67 56.94
C PRO A 52 -10.55 -52.75 55.86
N GLU A 53 -10.98 -53.94 56.27
CA GLU A 53 -11.16 -55.10 55.39
C GLU A 53 -12.14 -54.83 54.24
N SER A 54 -13.16 -54.00 54.45
CA SER A 54 -14.08 -53.56 53.41
C SER A 54 -13.36 -52.89 52.23
N GLU A 55 -12.24 -52.19 52.49
CA GLU A 55 -11.47 -51.43 51.49
C GLU A 55 -10.27 -52.21 50.93
N LEU A 56 -9.60 -53.03 51.75
CA LEU A 56 -8.49 -53.89 51.31
C LEU A 56 -8.95 -55.22 50.67
N GLY A 57 -10.10 -55.75 51.07
CA GLY A 57 -10.64 -57.04 50.61
C GLY A 57 -10.09 -58.24 51.39
N PHE A 58 -9.31 -57.97 52.44
CA PHE A 58 -8.84 -58.94 53.42
C PHE A 58 -8.49 -58.24 54.75
N SER A 59 -8.50 -58.98 55.84
CA SER A 59 -8.04 -58.51 57.15
C SER A 59 -6.51 -58.35 57.18
N ALA A 60 -6.00 -57.12 57.00
CA ALA A 60 -4.59 -56.82 57.19
C ALA A 60 -4.19 -56.88 58.68
N ARG A 61 -3.20 -57.71 59.01
CA ARG A 61 -2.63 -57.83 60.36
C ARG A 61 -1.24 -57.24 60.48
N THR A 62 -0.52 -57.13 59.37
CA THR A 62 0.76 -56.40 59.30
C THR A 62 0.71 -55.50 58.08
N ALA A 63 1.09 -54.24 58.23
CA ALA A 63 1.21 -53.34 57.10
C ALA A 63 2.40 -52.41 57.25
N ALA A 64 3.08 -52.14 56.13
CA ALA A 64 4.20 -51.23 56.04
C ALA A 64 3.98 -50.26 54.88
N LEU A 65 4.08 -48.97 55.17
CA LEU A 65 4.18 -47.95 54.15
C LEU A 65 5.63 -47.75 53.76
N PHE A 66 5.84 -47.38 52.52
CA PHE A 66 7.16 -47.07 52.02
C PHE A 66 7.11 -45.91 51.04
N THR A 67 8.22 -45.17 50.96
CA THR A 67 8.40 -44.06 50.03
C THR A 67 9.70 -44.26 49.28
N VAL A 68 9.64 -44.22 47.95
CA VAL A 68 10.82 -44.33 47.09
C VAL A 68 11.42 -42.95 46.86
N ASP A 69 10.57 -41.97 46.57
CA ASP A 69 10.86 -40.56 46.35
C ASP A 69 9.60 -39.73 46.64
N ASP A 70 9.65 -38.41 46.42
CA ASP A 70 8.55 -37.50 46.72
C ASP A 70 7.27 -37.73 45.87
N THR A 71 7.33 -38.62 44.89
CA THR A 71 6.26 -38.88 43.92
C THR A 71 5.81 -40.34 43.88
N LEU A 72 6.52 -41.25 44.56
CA LEU A 72 6.23 -42.67 44.53
C LEU A 72 6.15 -43.25 45.95
N PHE A 73 4.91 -43.48 46.36
CA PHE A 73 4.54 -44.08 47.64
C PHE A 73 3.94 -45.45 47.43
N GLY A 74 3.98 -46.29 48.44
CA GLY A 74 3.24 -47.54 48.41
C GLY A 74 3.00 -48.17 49.77
N LEU A 75 2.18 -49.21 49.72
CA LEU A 75 1.69 -49.96 50.86
C LEU A 75 1.95 -51.45 50.63
N LEU A 76 2.58 -52.08 51.59
CA LEU A 76 2.68 -53.52 51.72
C LEU A 76 1.76 -53.95 52.86
N ALA A 77 0.82 -54.86 52.60
CA ALA A 77 -0.08 -55.39 53.62
C ALA A 77 -0.09 -56.92 53.57
N LEU A 78 -0.03 -57.53 54.74
CA LEU A 78 -0.05 -58.97 54.95
C LEU A 78 -1.26 -59.34 55.82
N GLY A 79 -1.91 -60.45 55.45
CA GLY A 79 -3.00 -61.03 56.22
C GLY A 79 -2.53 -61.65 57.55
N PRO A 80 -3.43 -62.34 58.26
CA PRO A 80 -3.06 -63.09 59.46
C PRO A 80 -2.00 -64.15 59.15
N LEU A 81 -1.07 -64.38 60.09
CA LEU A 81 -0.09 -65.45 59.95
C LEU A 81 -0.74 -66.81 60.21
N LEU A 82 -0.25 -67.85 59.54
CA LEU A 82 -0.80 -69.20 59.65
C LEU A 82 -0.51 -69.89 60.99
N SER A 83 0.60 -69.53 61.64
CA SER A 83 1.10 -70.25 62.83
C SER A 83 1.12 -69.42 64.11
N GLN A 84 0.94 -68.09 64.02
CA GLN A 84 1.10 -67.18 65.17
C GLN A 84 0.23 -65.93 65.05
N ALA A 85 -0.10 -65.28 66.16
CA ALA A 85 -1.00 -64.13 66.16
C ALA A 85 -0.36 -62.83 65.65
N THR A 86 0.94 -62.62 65.89
CA THR A 86 1.68 -61.39 65.57
C THR A 86 3.00 -61.69 64.87
N LEU A 87 3.47 -60.78 64.03
CA LEU A 87 4.76 -60.90 63.36
C LEU A 87 5.92 -60.67 64.36
N PRO A 88 6.85 -61.63 64.56
CA PRO A 88 7.99 -61.46 65.44
C PRO A 88 8.91 -60.33 64.98
N THR A 89 9.60 -59.67 65.91
CA THR A 89 10.50 -58.53 65.63
C THR A 89 11.56 -58.87 64.58
N ALA A 90 12.18 -60.06 64.65
CA ALA A 90 13.16 -60.49 63.65
C ALA A 90 12.57 -60.59 62.23
N SER A 91 11.34 -61.11 62.10
CA SER A 91 10.64 -61.18 60.82
C SER A 91 10.19 -59.81 60.32
N ARG A 92 9.85 -58.90 61.23
CA ARG A 92 9.51 -57.50 60.93
C ARG A 92 10.71 -56.75 60.35
N GLU A 93 11.88 -56.91 60.95
CA GLU A 93 13.13 -56.33 60.44
C GLU A 93 13.55 -56.94 59.09
N LEU A 94 13.39 -58.25 58.92
CA LEU A 94 13.58 -58.89 57.61
C LEU A 94 12.65 -58.30 56.55
N LEU A 95 11.35 -58.15 56.86
CA LEU A 95 10.37 -57.58 55.95
C LEU A 95 10.70 -56.11 55.60
N ARG A 96 11.17 -55.33 56.57
CA ARG A 96 11.67 -53.96 56.35
C ARG A 96 12.83 -53.98 55.37
N GLY A 97 13.84 -54.81 55.61
CA GLY A 97 15.02 -54.94 54.75
C GLY A 97 14.67 -55.37 53.31
N LEU A 98 13.78 -56.35 53.16
CA LEU A 98 13.28 -56.77 51.84
C LEU A 98 12.51 -55.67 51.13
N THR A 99 11.69 -54.90 51.86
CA THR A 99 10.95 -53.76 51.31
C THR A 99 11.91 -52.67 50.82
N ILE A 100 12.93 -52.34 51.61
CA ILE A 100 13.95 -51.35 51.23
C ILE A 100 14.74 -51.80 50.00
N ASN A 101 15.18 -53.06 49.97
CA ASN A 101 15.89 -53.61 48.81
C ASN A 101 15.00 -53.58 47.56
N TRP A 102 13.73 -53.96 47.70
CA TRP A 102 12.77 -53.91 46.59
C TRP A 102 12.52 -52.47 46.10
N MET A 103 12.44 -51.48 46.99
CA MET A 103 12.33 -50.07 46.60
C MET A 103 13.50 -49.61 45.71
N ALA A 104 14.72 -50.09 45.98
CA ALA A 104 15.87 -49.76 45.13
C ALA A 104 15.69 -50.31 43.70
N PHE A 105 15.20 -51.54 43.55
CA PHE A 105 14.86 -52.10 42.24
C PHE A 105 13.73 -51.32 41.57
N LEU A 106 12.70 -50.93 42.31
CA LEU A 106 11.58 -50.14 41.79
C LEU A 106 12.04 -48.76 41.28
N LYS A 107 12.91 -48.08 42.04
CA LYS A 107 13.53 -46.81 41.63
C LYS A 107 14.31 -46.97 40.32
N ASN A 108 15.14 -48.01 40.22
CA ASN A 108 15.93 -48.28 39.04
C ASN A 108 15.06 -48.63 37.83
N ALA A 109 14.00 -49.44 38.02
CA ALA A 109 13.07 -49.78 36.96
C ALA A 109 12.36 -48.53 36.41
N ARG A 110 11.92 -47.61 37.29
CA ARG A 110 11.33 -46.33 36.89
C ARG A 110 12.32 -45.43 36.16
N ALA A 111 13.56 -45.35 36.65
CA ALA A 111 14.61 -44.59 35.97
C ALA A 111 14.86 -45.13 34.56
N PHE A 112 14.89 -46.46 34.41
CA PHE A 112 15.07 -47.12 33.12
C PHE A 112 13.89 -46.88 32.18
N GLU A 113 12.65 -46.99 32.66
CA GLU A 113 11.44 -46.64 31.88
C GLU A 113 11.50 -45.18 31.41
N THR A 114 11.94 -44.26 32.28
CA THR A 114 12.08 -42.83 31.95
C THR A 114 13.14 -42.62 30.88
N ILE A 115 14.31 -43.25 31.00
CA ILE A 115 15.39 -43.18 29.99
C ILE A 115 14.92 -43.75 28.65
N GLN A 116 14.19 -44.87 28.65
CA GLN A 116 13.63 -45.44 27.43
C GLN A 116 12.60 -44.51 26.78
N ALA A 117 11.68 -43.95 27.57
CA ALA A 117 10.68 -43.01 27.08
C ALA A 117 11.35 -41.77 26.47
N LEU A 118 12.34 -41.20 27.15
CA LEU A 118 13.09 -40.04 26.65
C LEU A 118 13.88 -40.35 25.38
N ASN A 119 14.52 -41.51 25.30
CA ASN A 119 15.23 -41.93 24.09
C ASN A 119 14.29 -42.19 22.92
N ALA A 120 13.12 -42.78 23.17
CA ALA A 120 12.09 -42.98 22.15
C ALA A 120 11.57 -41.64 21.61
N ASP A 121 11.33 -40.69 22.52
CA ASP A 121 10.91 -39.33 22.16
C ASP A 121 11.99 -38.59 21.37
N LEU A 122 13.24 -38.63 21.82
CA LEU A 122 14.37 -38.03 21.11
C LEU A 122 14.55 -38.62 19.71
N ARG A 123 14.35 -39.93 19.54
CA ARG A 123 14.40 -40.60 18.24
C ARG A 123 13.28 -40.14 17.31
N ARG A 124 12.05 -39.99 17.83
CA ARG A 124 10.91 -39.46 17.07
C ARG A 124 11.18 -38.03 16.63
N THR A 125 11.55 -37.16 17.56
CA THR A 125 11.86 -35.75 17.28
C THR A 125 12.98 -35.59 16.26
N ASN A 126 14.05 -36.39 16.37
CA ASN A 126 15.12 -36.38 15.37
C ASN A 126 14.67 -36.86 13.99
N ALA A 127 13.79 -37.86 13.92
CA ALA A 127 13.23 -38.33 12.64
C ALA A 127 12.35 -37.25 12.00
N ASP A 128 11.50 -36.59 12.79
CA ASP A 128 10.63 -35.51 12.33
C ASP A 128 11.45 -34.31 11.83
N LEU A 129 12.47 -33.88 12.58
CA LEU A 129 13.36 -32.80 12.15
C LEU A 129 14.06 -33.12 10.82
N ARG A 130 14.58 -34.34 10.66
CA ARG A 130 15.21 -34.76 9.40
C ARG A 130 14.22 -34.73 8.24
N ARG A 131 12.97 -35.14 8.48
CA ARG A 131 11.91 -35.06 7.48
C ARG A 131 11.59 -33.62 7.09
N THR A 132 11.43 -32.72 8.06
CA THR A 132 11.21 -31.29 7.78
C THR A 132 12.36 -30.67 6.99
N ILE A 133 13.62 -31.01 7.32
CA ILE A 133 14.79 -30.55 6.56
C ILE A 133 14.74 -31.07 5.11
N ALA A 134 14.37 -32.33 4.90
CA ALA A 134 14.24 -32.90 3.56
C ALA A 134 13.14 -32.19 2.75
N GLU A 135 11.96 -32.00 3.32
CA GLU A 135 10.83 -31.31 2.70
C GLU A 135 11.19 -29.85 2.35
N LEU A 136 11.86 -29.13 3.25
CA LEU A 136 12.30 -27.75 3.00
C LEU A 136 13.38 -27.68 1.91
N THR A 137 14.29 -28.66 1.87
CA THR A 137 15.33 -28.74 0.84
C THR A 137 14.70 -28.99 -0.53
N GLU A 138 13.72 -29.90 -0.61
CA GLU A 138 12.97 -30.18 -1.85
C GLU A 138 12.21 -28.94 -2.33
N ALA A 139 11.48 -28.26 -1.45
CA ALA A 139 10.77 -27.03 -1.79
C ALA A 139 11.73 -25.94 -2.30
N ARG A 140 12.90 -25.78 -1.66
CA ARG A 140 13.93 -24.85 -2.12
C ARG A 140 14.45 -25.19 -3.51
N ASP A 141 14.66 -26.47 -3.80
CA ASP A 141 15.15 -26.91 -5.10
C ASP A 141 14.08 -26.72 -6.19
N GLN A 142 12.79 -26.94 -5.89
CA GLN A 142 11.68 -26.60 -6.79
C GLN A 142 11.62 -25.10 -7.10
N ILE A 143 11.74 -24.24 -6.08
CA ILE A 143 11.78 -22.79 -6.27
C ILE A 143 12.96 -22.40 -7.16
N ARG A 144 14.15 -22.96 -6.91
CA ARG A 144 15.34 -22.71 -7.73
C ARG A 144 15.12 -23.12 -9.19
N LEU A 145 14.49 -24.26 -9.45
CA LEU A 145 14.16 -24.70 -10.81
C LEU A 145 13.18 -23.72 -11.50
N LEU A 146 12.15 -23.26 -10.78
CA LEU A 146 11.20 -22.27 -11.28
C LEU A 146 11.87 -20.94 -11.57
N GLU A 147 12.79 -20.48 -10.72
CA GLU A 147 13.57 -19.25 -10.96
C GLU A 147 14.45 -19.36 -12.21
N VAL A 148 15.11 -20.50 -12.41
CA VAL A 148 15.91 -20.75 -13.63
C VAL A 148 15.01 -20.76 -14.87
N ALA A 149 13.85 -21.41 -14.82
CA ALA A 149 12.88 -21.43 -15.92
C ALA A 149 12.35 -20.02 -16.24
N LYS A 150 11.97 -19.25 -15.21
CA LYS A 150 11.54 -17.84 -15.34
C LYS A 150 12.64 -16.98 -15.97
N ASN A 151 13.89 -17.14 -15.54
CA ASN A 151 15.02 -16.38 -16.07
C ASN A 151 15.29 -16.71 -17.54
N ARG A 152 15.19 -18.00 -17.93
CA ARG A 152 15.29 -18.41 -19.34
C ARG A 152 14.17 -17.82 -20.19
N LEU A 153 12.93 -17.87 -19.71
CA LEU A 153 11.79 -17.27 -20.41
C LEU A 153 11.98 -15.77 -20.58
N ARG A 154 12.41 -15.06 -19.53
CA ARG A 154 12.70 -13.63 -19.58
C ARG A 154 13.78 -13.28 -20.61
N GLN A 155 14.84 -14.10 -20.70
CA GLN A 155 15.87 -13.94 -21.73
C GLN A 155 15.33 -14.17 -23.14
N MET A 156 14.47 -15.17 -23.34
CA MET A 156 13.83 -15.41 -24.65
C MET A 156 12.94 -14.22 -25.05
N ILE A 157 12.05 -13.77 -24.16
CA ILE A 157 11.19 -12.61 -24.40
C ILE A 157 12.04 -11.37 -24.74
N ARG A 158 13.12 -11.11 -23.99
CA ARG A 158 13.98 -9.95 -24.27
C ARG A 158 14.61 -10.02 -25.66
N ARG A 159 15.05 -11.21 -26.10
CA ARG A 159 15.57 -11.43 -27.45
C ARG A 159 14.48 -11.26 -28.51
N GLU A 160 13.26 -11.73 -28.27
CA GLU A 160 12.13 -11.57 -29.19
C GLU A 160 11.73 -10.09 -29.32
N VAL A 161 11.64 -9.36 -28.19
CA VAL A 161 11.32 -7.93 -28.16
C VAL A 161 12.40 -7.10 -28.88
N GLU A 162 13.68 -7.44 -28.70
CA GLU A 162 14.78 -6.82 -29.44
C GLU A 162 14.72 -7.08 -30.97
N ARG A 163 14.14 -8.22 -31.40
CA ARG A 163 13.93 -8.54 -32.82
C ARG A 163 12.64 -7.97 -33.40
N ALA A 164 11.57 -7.92 -32.63
CA ALA A 164 10.22 -7.60 -33.11
C ALA A 164 9.88 -6.10 -33.08
N GLY A 165 10.61 -5.28 -32.33
CA GLY A 165 10.16 -3.91 -32.09
C GLY A 165 11.26 -2.93 -31.74
N ARG A 166 12.20 -2.69 -32.65
CA ARG A 166 12.87 -1.38 -32.69
C ARG A 166 11.92 -0.41 -33.36
N PHE A 167 10.94 0.09 -32.61
CA PHE A 167 10.27 1.34 -33.00
C PHE A 167 11.37 2.42 -32.93
N ARG A 168 11.95 2.76 -34.08
CA ARG A 168 13.06 3.71 -34.10
C ARG A 168 12.43 5.08 -34.03
N TRP A 169 12.97 5.98 -33.22
CA TRP A 169 12.57 7.38 -33.21
C TRP A 169 12.61 8.02 -34.62
N ALA A 170 13.42 7.46 -35.53
CA ALA A 170 13.42 7.82 -36.95
C ALA A 170 12.08 7.59 -37.66
N ASP A 171 11.34 6.53 -37.31
CA ASP A 171 10.03 6.23 -37.92
C ASP A 171 8.99 7.30 -37.54
N LEU A 172 9.04 7.76 -36.28
CA LEU A 172 8.24 8.90 -35.81
C LEU A 172 8.60 10.19 -36.55
N LEU A 173 9.90 10.43 -36.73
CA LEU A 173 10.43 11.60 -37.42
C LEU A 173 10.00 11.60 -38.90
N TRP A 174 10.05 10.45 -39.57
CA TRP A 174 9.54 10.29 -40.93
C TRP A 174 8.04 10.52 -41.04
N MET A 175 7.24 10.03 -40.09
CA MET A 175 5.80 10.31 -40.06
C MET A 175 5.52 11.81 -39.96
N VAL A 176 6.23 12.52 -39.09
CA VAL A 176 6.07 13.97 -38.93
C VAL A 176 6.51 14.73 -40.19
N ILE A 177 7.64 14.36 -40.78
CA ILE A 177 8.13 14.97 -42.04
C ILE A 177 7.11 14.78 -43.15
N ILE A 178 6.64 13.54 -43.37
CA ILE A 178 5.70 13.22 -44.45
C ILE A 178 4.37 13.96 -44.23
N ALA A 179 3.85 13.98 -43.00
CA ALA A 179 2.65 14.74 -42.66
C ALA A 179 2.82 16.24 -42.93
N SER A 180 3.98 16.81 -42.59
CA SER A 180 4.26 18.23 -42.79
C SER A 180 4.40 18.58 -44.27
N LEU A 181 5.07 17.72 -45.06
CA LEU A 181 5.16 17.87 -46.51
C LEU A 181 3.80 17.81 -47.19
N LEU A 182 2.94 16.87 -46.78
CA LEU A 182 1.58 16.76 -47.30
C LEU A 182 0.74 17.98 -46.95
N ALA A 183 0.84 18.48 -45.72
CA ALA A 183 0.14 19.67 -45.28
C ALA A 183 0.56 20.92 -46.08
N LEU A 184 1.87 21.09 -46.32
CA LEU A 184 2.39 22.19 -47.13
C LEU A 184 1.96 22.08 -48.60
N ALA A 185 2.02 20.88 -49.17
CA ALA A 185 1.58 20.63 -50.54
C ALA A 185 0.09 20.94 -50.72
N PHE A 186 -0.75 20.55 -49.76
CA PHE A 186 -2.17 20.86 -49.74
C PHE A 186 -2.43 22.36 -49.60
N ASN A 187 -1.70 23.05 -48.72
CA ASN A 187 -1.83 24.50 -48.56
C ASN A 187 -1.43 25.26 -49.83
N ALA A 188 -0.40 24.79 -50.55
CA ALA A 188 0.08 25.40 -51.79
C ALA A 188 -0.87 25.17 -52.99
N SER A 189 -1.57 24.03 -53.04
CA SER A 189 -2.53 23.74 -54.11
C SER A 189 -3.92 24.32 -53.87
N SER A 190 -4.19 24.85 -52.67
CA SER A 190 -5.49 25.39 -52.30
C SER A 190 -5.71 26.79 -52.87
N PRO A 191 -6.85 27.06 -53.54
CA PRO A 191 -7.19 28.39 -54.07
C PRO A 191 -7.26 29.50 -52.99
N HIS A 192 -7.46 29.11 -51.73
CA HIS A 192 -7.50 29.98 -50.55
C HIS A 192 -6.41 29.57 -49.54
N GLY A 193 -5.18 29.36 -50.02
CA GLY A 193 -4.05 28.99 -49.17
C GLY A 193 -3.79 30.01 -48.07
N ILE A 194 -3.37 29.54 -46.89
CA ILE A 194 -2.99 30.41 -45.79
C ILE A 194 -1.55 30.86 -46.02
N ALA A 195 -1.31 32.17 -45.96
CA ALA A 195 0.04 32.72 -46.04
C ALA A 195 0.90 32.20 -44.87
N LEU A 196 1.99 31.50 -45.18
CA LEU A 196 2.90 30.93 -44.17
C LEU A 196 3.64 32.04 -43.39
N VAL A 197 3.83 33.19 -44.02
CA VAL A 197 4.45 34.37 -43.41
C VAL A 197 3.51 35.56 -43.65
N PRO A 198 2.86 36.10 -42.61
CA PRO A 198 2.00 37.28 -42.74
C PRO A 198 2.83 38.52 -43.12
N GLU A 199 2.35 39.30 -44.09
CA GLU A 199 2.99 40.55 -44.52
C GLU A 199 3.09 41.60 -43.40
N SER A 200 2.24 41.51 -42.38
CA SER A 200 2.25 42.38 -41.19
C SER A 200 3.54 42.28 -40.37
N LEU A 201 4.36 41.23 -40.55
CA LEU A 201 5.65 41.10 -39.87
C LEU A 201 6.72 42.04 -40.42
N PHE A 202 6.52 42.61 -41.61
CA PHE A 202 7.54 43.42 -42.30
C PHE A 202 7.15 44.90 -42.50
N GLN A 203 6.00 45.35 -41.98
CA GLN A 203 5.53 46.73 -42.14
C GLN A 203 6.02 47.63 -41.01
N SER A 204 6.43 48.86 -41.34
CA SER A 204 6.82 49.88 -40.36
C SER A 204 5.58 50.40 -39.62
N PRO A 205 5.61 50.54 -38.28
CA PRO A 205 4.45 51.04 -37.54
C PRO A 205 4.09 52.45 -37.97
N ALA A 206 2.80 52.68 -38.27
CA ALA A 206 2.32 54.02 -38.60
C ALA A 206 2.51 54.98 -37.40
N PRO A 207 2.89 56.24 -37.66
CA PRO A 207 3.07 57.25 -36.63
C PRO A 207 1.77 57.50 -35.84
N ARG A 208 1.92 57.70 -34.53
CA ARG A 208 0.81 57.80 -33.58
C ARG A 208 0.74 59.17 -32.93
N ILE A 209 -0.48 59.60 -32.57
CA ILE A 209 -0.75 60.88 -31.92
C ILE A 209 -1.68 60.68 -30.72
N ASP A 210 -1.48 61.44 -29.64
CA ASP A 210 -2.30 61.38 -28.44
C ASP A 210 -3.67 62.05 -28.62
N ALA A 211 -4.62 61.71 -27.75
CA ALA A 211 -6.01 62.17 -27.86
C ALA A 211 -6.18 63.69 -27.68
N LEU A 212 -5.40 64.34 -26.82
CA LEU A 212 -5.54 65.77 -26.56
C LEU A 212 -5.00 66.60 -27.73
N THR A 213 -3.83 66.22 -28.27
CA THR A 213 -3.27 66.86 -29.46
C THR A 213 -4.18 66.65 -30.69
N ALA A 214 -4.68 65.42 -30.88
CA ALA A 214 -5.65 65.09 -31.93
C ALA A 214 -6.92 65.95 -31.83
N HIS A 215 -7.47 66.12 -30.63
CA HIS A 215 -8.62 67.00 -30.40
C HIS A 215 -8.33 68.45 -30.75
N GLY A 216 -7.14 68.95 -30.38
CA GLY A 216 -6.68 70.27 -30.79
C GLY A 216 -6.69 70.47 -32.30
N MET A 217 -6.18 69.51 -33.07
CA MET A 217 -6.16 69.57 -34.53
C MET A 217 -7.57 69.53 -35.14
N LEU A 218 -8.46 68.69 -34.59
CA LEU A 218 -9.86 68.60 -35.02
C LEU A 218 -10.62 69.91 -34.75
N SER A 219 -10.39 70.54 -33.59
CA SER A 219 -11.04 71.82 -33.23
C SER A 219 -10.62 72.99 -34.13
N ARG A 220 -9.42 72.93 -34.71
CA ARG A 220 -8.89 73.93 -35.67
C ARG A 220 -9.22 73.61 -37.13
N GLY A 221 -9.88 72.49 -37.42
CA GLY A 221 -10.18 72.03 -38.79
C GLY A 221 -8.96 71.52 -39.56
N GLU A 222 -7.83 71.32 -38.89
CA GLU A 222 -6.56 70.83 -39.48
C GLU A 222 -6.56 69.32 -39.71
N ALA A 223 -7.52 68.60 -39.15
CA ALA A 223 -7.62 67.15 -39.24
C ALA A 223 -9.06 66.68 -39.44
N VAL A 224 -9.18 65.47 -39.97
CA VAL A 224 -10.43 64.70 -40.04
C VAL A 224 -10.25 63.40 -39.25
N LEU A 225 -11.30 62.94 -38.59
CA LEU A 225 -11.26 61.73 -37.77
C LEU A 225 -12.02 60.60 -38.47
N VAL A 226 -11.40 59.42 -38.52
CA VAL A 226 -11.93 58.25 -39.22
C VAL A 226 -11.96 57.06 -38.26
N ASP A 227 -13.11 56.40 -38.18
CA ASP A 227 -13.30 55.15 -37.44
C ASP A 227 -13.23 53.96 -38.41
N ALA A 228 -12.22 53.10 -38.22
CA ALA A 228 -11.94 51.94 -39.04
C ALA A 228 -12.78 50.70 -38.69
N ARG A 229 -13.55 50.74 -37.61
CA ARG A 229 -14.33 49.59 -37.12
C ARG A 229 -15.55 49.30 -38.00
N PRO A 230 -16.08 48.07 -37.95
CA PRO A 230 -17.37 47.73 -38.56
C PRO A 230 -18.50 48.70 -38.12
N PRO A 231 -19.51 48.96 -38.98
CA PRO A 231 -20.59 49.90 -38.69
C PRO A 231 -21.35 49.57 -37.40
N GLU A 232 -21.44 48.30 -37.05
CA GLU A 232 -22.12 47.83 -35.84
C GLU A 232 -21.43 48.34 -34.57
N LEU A 233 -20.11 48.48 -34.58
CA LEU A 233 -19.34 49.02 -33.45
C LEU A 233 -19.35 50.56 -33.43
N PHE A 234 -19.42 51.18 -34.60
CA PHE A 234 -19.54 52.64 -34.72
C PHE A 234 -20.88 53.13 -34.16
N ASN A 235 -21.98 52.49 -34.56
CA ASN A 235 -23.35 52.82 -34.14
C ASN A 235 -23.67 52.49 -32.67
N GLN A 236 -22.77 51.79 -31.98
CA GLN A 236 -22.89 51.58 -30.53
C GLN A 236 -22.27 52.74 -29.76
N LYS A 237 -21.10 53.18 -30.21
CA LYS A 237 -20.34 54.26 -29.61
C LYS A 237 -19.18 54.67 -30.51
N HIS A 238 -19.05 55.95 -30.80
CA HIS A 238 -17.97 56.51 -31.59
C HIS A 238 -17.57 57.92 -31.12
N ILE A 239 -16.47 58.47 -31.64
CA ILE A 239 -16.07 59.84 -31.34
C ILE A 239 -16.98 60.81 -32.12
N ALA A 240 -17.50 61.86 -31.47
CA ALA A 240 -18.62 62.69 -31.97
C ALA A 240 -18.40 63.51 -33.27
N ALA A 241 -17.30 63.29 -33.99
CA ALA A 241 -16.99 63.87 -35.30
C ALA A 241 -16.35 62.86 -36.26
N ALA A 242 -16.33 61.58 -35.90
CA ALA A 242 -15.67 60.55 -36.68
C ALA A 242 -16.52 60.11 -37.87
N VAL A 243 -15.88 59.97 -39.04
CA VAL A 243 -16.49 59.35 -40.21
C VAL A 243 -16.19 57.85 -40.18
N ASN A 244 -17.23 57.02 -40.14
CA ASN A 244 -17.03 55.57 -40.22
C ASN A 244 -16.63 55.12 -41.62
N ILE A 245 -15.44 54.52 -41.73
CA ILE A 245 -14.91 53.89 -42.94
C ILE A 245 -14.34 52.52 -42.54
N PRO A 246 -15.20 51.47 -42.49
CA PRO A 246 -14.74 50.10 -42.22
C PRO A 246 -13.75 49.62 -43.29
N VAL A 247 -12.69 48.96 -42.86
CA VAL A 247 -11.62 48.51 -43.77
C VAL A 247 -12.15 47.63 -44.92
N ALA A 248 -13.10 46.74 -44.61
CA ALA A 248 -13.69 45.84 -45.60
C ALA A 248 -14.46 46.56 -46.73
N LEU A 249 -14.90 47.80 -46.50
CA LEU A 249 -15.69 48.60 -47.44
C LEU A 249 -14.95 49.86 -47.89
N PHE A 250 -13.63 49.93 -47.67
CA PHE A 250 -12.82 51.11 -47.93
C PHE A 250 -12.99 51.65 -49.35
N ASP A 251 -12.84 50.80 -50.36
CA ASP A 251 -12.85 51.21 -51.79
C ASP A 251 -14.20 51.79 -52.24
N VAL A 252 -15.27 51.49 -51.49
CA VAL A 252 -16.62 52.00 -51.78
C VAL A 252 -16.91 53.25 -50.93
N ILE A 253 -16.62 53.22 -49.63
CA ILE A 253 -17.04 54.26 -48.70
C ILE A 253 -16.11 55.48 -48.74
N PHE A 254 -14.80 55.27 -48.91
CA PHE A 254 -13.83 56.36 -48.90
C PHE A 254 -14.12 57.39 -50.02
N PRO A 255 -14.29 57.01 -51.30
CA PRO A 255 -14.60 57.97 -52.37
C PRO A 255 -15.96 58.66 -52.20
N MET A 256 -16.89 58.07 -51.44
CA MET A 256 -18.21 58.64 -51.21
C MET A 256 -18.26 59.63 -50.05
N LYS A 257 -17.60 59.31 -48.93
CA LYS A 257 -17.74 60.06 -47.68
C LYS A 257 -16.61 61.04 -47.40
N LEU A 258 -15.38 60.68 -47.76
CA LEU A 258 -14.19 61.41 -47.33
C LEU A 258 -13.37 61.95 -48.50
N GLY A 259 -13.21 61.17 -49.57
CA GLY A 259 -12.40 61.52 -50.73
C GLY A 259 -12.67 62.92 -51.32
N PRO A 260 -13.94 63.32 -51.58
CA PRO A 260 -14.25 64.62 -52.16
C PRO A 260 -14.09 65.80 -51.20
N ALA A 261 -14.11 65.55 -49.89
CA ALA A 261 -14.10 66.57 -48.84
C ALA A 261 -12.70 66.77 -48.21
N LEU A 262 -11.75 65.88 -48.50
CA LEU A 262 -10.42 65.89 -47.93
C LEU A 262 -9.48 66.81 -48.73
N THR A 263 -8.85 67.78 -48.07
CA THR A 263 -7.81 68.60 -48.71
C THR A 263 -6.42 67.99 -48.49
N PRO A 264 -5.45 68.22 -49.40
CA PRO A 264 -4.08 67.71 -49.25
C PRO A 264 -3.39 68.09 -47.94
N GLU A 265 -3.76 69.23 -47.34
CA GLU A 265 -3.16 69.78 -46.14
C GLU A 265 -3.73 69.16 -44.86
N GLN A 266 -4.93 68.58 -44.89
CA GLN A 266 -5.59 68.01 -43.72
C GLN A 266 -4.91 66.71 -43.28
N VAL A 267 -4.84 66.48 -41.97
CA VAL A 267 -4.35 65.20 -41.42
C VAL A 267 -5.50 64.23 -41.22
N VAL A 268 -5.37 63.00 -41.70
CA VAL A 268 -6.34 61.93 -41.45
C VAL A 268 -5.96 61.19 -40.19
N LEU A 269 -6.77 61.34 -39.15
CA LEU A 269 -6.62 60.65 -37.88
C LEU A 269 -7.46 59.38 -37.90
N VAL A 270 -6.83 58.23 -37.66
CA VAL A 270 -7.51 56.93 -37.71
C VAL A 270 -7.54 56.27 -36.34
N TYR A 271 -8.69 55.73 -35.94
CA TYR A 271 -8.79 54.81 -34.82
C TYR A 271 -9.65 53.61 -35.18
N GLY A 272 -9.55 52.54 -34.39
CA GLY A 272 -10.43 51.37 -34.56
C GLY A 272 -9.90 50.06 -34.04
N ARG A 273 -8.80 50.05 -33.28
CA ARG A 273 -8.27 48.85 -32.65
C ARG A 273 -9.28 48.18 -31.71
N THR A 274 -9.34 46.85 -31.78
CA THR A 274 -10.04 45.98 -30.82
C THR A 274 -9.05 44.98 -30.21
N VAL A 275 -9.49 44.18 -29.23
CA VAL A 275 -8.64 43.13 -28.62
C VAL A 275 -8.13 42.12 -29.66
N SER A 276 -8.93 41.85 -30.69
CA SER A 276 -8.69 40.76 -31.64
C SER A 276 -8.25 41.24 -33.04
N LYS A 277 -8.43 42.53 -33.35
CA LYS A 277 -8.24 43.07 -34.71
C LYS A 277 -7.67 44.49 -34.70
N HIS A 278 -6.75 44.73 -35.64
CA HIS A 278 -6.04 45.99 -35.86
C HIS A 278 -6.61 46.75 -37.06
N TYR A 279 -7.90 47.07 -37.03
CA TYR A 279 -8.57 47.78 -38.13
C TYR A 279 -7.95 49.15 -38.42
N ASP A 280 -7.44 49.81 -37.38
CA ASP A 280 -6.71 51.07 -37.48
C ASP A 280 -5.47 50.95 -38.37
N GLU A 281 -4.61 49.96 -38.12
CA GLU A 281 -3.40 49.75 -38.91
C GLU A 281 -3.71 49.34 -40.36
N GLU A 282 -4.69 48.45 -40.56
CA GLU A 282 -5.08 48.03 -41.91
C GLU A 282 -5.69 49.18 -42.73
N LEU A 283 -6.50 50.05 -42.09
CA LEU A 283 -7.06 51.23 -42.77
C LEU A 283 -5.98 52.25 -43.12
N VAL A 284 -5.01 52.48 -42.22
CA VAL A 284 -3.91 53.40 -42.49
C VAL A 284 -3.10 52.96 -43.71
N GLN A 285 -2.83 51.67 -43.87
CA GLN A 285 -2.14 51.18 -45.07
C GLN A 285 -2.90 51.54 -46.35
N ARG A 286 -4.23 51.36 -46.38
CA ARG A 286 -5.03 51.73 -47.56
C ARG A 286 -5.12 53.25 -47.78
N LEU A 287 -5.07 54.03 -46.71
CA LEU A 287 -5.10 55.49 -46.79
C LEU A 287 -3.77 56.08 -47.25
N LEU A 288 -2.62 55.48 -46.88
CA LEU A 288 -1.30 55.94 -47.32
C LEU A 288 -1.11 55.84 -48.84
N ASP A 289 -1.85 54.95 -49.51
CA ASP A 289 -1.89 54.88 -50.99
C ASP A 289 -2.65 56.05 -51.64
N ARG A 290 -3.33 56.89 -50.85
CA ARG A 290 -4.26 57.94 -51.31
C ARG A 290 -4.04 59.30 -50.66
N HIS A 291 -3.39 59.35 -49.50
CA HIS A 291 -3.16 60.57 -48.72
C HIS A 291 -1.89 60.46 -47.88
N ASP A 292 -1.00 61.45 -47.98
CA ASP A 292 0.34 61.36 -47.39
C ASP A 292 0.35 61.59 -45.87
N ARG A 293 -0.69 62.22 -45.31
CA ARG A 293 -0.74 62.65 -43.91
C ARG A 293 -1.75 61.84 -43.10
N VAL A 294 -1.35 60.63 -42.71
CA VAL A 294 -2.20 59.71 -41.94
C VAL A 294 -1.54 59.36 -40.61
N LEU A 295 -2.25 59.52 -39.50
CA LEU A 295 -1.79 59.21 -38.14
C LEU A 295 -2.79 58.30 -37.42
N ILE A 296 -2.29 57.42 -36.56
CA ILE A 296 -3.16 56.61 -35.68
C ILE A 296 -3.38 57.32 -34.35
N LEU A 297 -4.64 57.42 -33.93
CA LEU A 297 -5.00 57.89 -32.60
C LEU A 297 -4.57 56.86 -31.53
N ALA A 298 -3.56 57.20 -30.74
CA ALA A 298 -3.04 56.36 -29.69
C ALA A 298 -4.11 56.09 -28.62
N GLY A 299 -4.35 54.80 -28.33
CA GLY A 299 -5.36 54.36 -27.36
C GLY A 299 -6.82 54.48 -27.85
N GLY A 300 -7.05 54.98 -29.06
CA GLY A 300 -8.35 55.00 -29.75
C GLY A 300 -9.49 55.61 -28.93
N LEU A 301 -10.69 55.05 -29.10
CA LEU A 301 -11.91 55.51 -28.44
C LEU A 301 -11.81 55.52 -26.90
N SER A 302 -11.15 54.51 -26.31
CA SER A 302 -11.00 54.42 -24.86
C SER A 302 -10.14 55.54 -24.28
N ALA A 303 -9.02 55.86 -24.93
CA ALA A 303 -8.17 56.98 -24.51
C ALA A 303 -8.86 58.34 -24.76
N TRP A 304 -9.64 58.45 -25.83
CA TRP A 304 -10.44 59.65 -26.11
C TRP A 304 -11.44 59.93 -24.98
N GLU A 305 -12.21 58.90 -24.58
CA GLU A 305 -13.18 59.00 -23.50
C GLU A 305 -12.51 59.23 -22.13
N ALA A 306 -11.38 58.59 -21.85
CA ALA A 306 -10.64 58.78 -20.61
C ALA A 306 -10.16 60.23 -20.41
N ASN A 307 -9.98 60.98 -21.50
CA ASN A 307 -9.65 62.42 -21.47
C ASN A 307 -10.90 63.32 -21.37
N GLY A 308 -12.11 62.77 -21.18
CA GLY A 308 -13.35 63.52 -21.03
C GLY A 308 -13.86 64.15 -22.34
N LEU A 309 -13.36 63.70 -23.50
CA LEU A 309 -13.72 64.23 -24.80
C LEU A 309 -15.02 63.61 -25.32
N ALA A 310 -15.77 64.38 -26.12
CA ALA A 310 -17.12 64.00 -26.55
C ALA A 310 -17.15 62.74 -27.42
N VAL A 311 -18.12 61.87 -27.11
CA VAL A 311 -18.46 60.64 -27.83
C VAL A 311 -19.96 60.64 -28.15
N ALA A 312 -20.35 59.96 -29.22
CA ALA A 312 -21.73 59.80 -29.67
C ALA A 312 -22.13 58.33 -29.63
N PRO A 313 -23.44 58.02 -29.44
CA PRO A 313 -23.96 56.66 -29.62
C PRO A 313 -23.87 56.25 -31.10
#